data_AF-A0A0Q8AP84-F1
#
_entry.id   AF-A0A0Q8AP84-F1
#
_cell.length_a   1.000
_cell.length_b   1.000
_cell.length_c   1.000
_cell.angle_alpha   90.00
_cell.angle_beta   90.00
_cell.angle_gamma   90.00
#
_symmetry.space_group_name_H-M   'P 1'
#
loop_
_entity.id
_entity.type
_entity.pdbx_description
1 polymer ?
#
loop_
_entity_poly.entity_id
_entity_poly.type
_entity_poly.pdbx_seq_one_letter_code
_entity_poly.pdbx_strand_id
1 'polypeptide(L)'
;MDSAIDALVEIFAWVGFGLGALLAGIALLMYLFDGTWVPTRGVLETIEHGRLVRWFDEDGNVNEAHLSHDQERALAGKDMADIFYRRGGRGRMRLSQGSPGVRAVALLAVGLLALGLVSLILSWVLLFARG
;
A
#
# COMPACT_ATOMS: atom_id res chain seq x y z
N MET A 1 -20.91 36.30 -8.35
CA MET A 1 -20.84 34.85 -8.07
C MET A 1 -19.55 34.22 -8.61
N ASP A 2 -18.92 34.83 -9.62
CA ASP A 2 -17.66 34.40 -10.21
C ASP A 2 -16.48 34.27 -9.24
N SER A 3 -16.31 35.24 -8.33
CA SER A 3 -15.17 35.26 -7.41
C SER A 3 -15.16 34.11 -6.41
N ALA A 4 -16.34 33.58 -6.03
CA ALA A 4 -16.42 32.48 -5.08
C ALA A 4 -16.02 31.13 -5.72
N ILE A 5 -16.41 30.93 -6.98
CA ILE A 5 -16.04 29.73 -7.75
C ILE A 5 -14.54 29.74 -8.03
N ASP A 6 -13.98 30.89 -8.43
CA ASP A 6 -12.55 31.03 -8.69
C ASP A 6 -11.72 30.72 -7.43
N ALA A 7 -12.12 31.26 -6.28
CA ALA A 7 -11.46 30.99 -5.01
C ALA A 7 -11.52 29.50 -4.62
N LEU A 8 -12.67 28.84 -4.84
CA LEU A 8 -12.80 27.40 -4.58
C LEU A 8 -11.90 26.57 -5.48
N VAL A 9 -11.87 26.89 -6.77
CA VAL A 9 -11.03 26.21 -7.76
C VAL A 9 -9.56 26.38 -7.42
N GLU A 10 -9.15 27.58 -7.01
CA GLU A 10 -7.78 27.86 -6.59
C GLU A 10 -7.41 27.07 -5.31
N ILE A 11 -8.27 27.08 -4.29
CA ILE A 11 -8.05 26.32 -3.05
C ILE A 11 -7.93 24.82 -3.36
N PHE A 12 -8.82 24.27 -4.20
CA PHE A 12 -8.76 22.85 -4.56
C PHE A 12 -7.54 22.50 -5.42
N ALA A 13 -7.05 23.41 -6.26
CA ALA A 13 -5.78 23.22 -6.96
C ALA A 13 -4.59 23.17 -5.97
N TRP A 14 -4.50 24.14 -5.05
CA TRP A 14 -3.43 24.17 -4.06
C TRP A 14 -3.45 22.99 -3.11
N VAL A 15 -4.64 22.62 -2.60
CA VAL A 15 -4.79 21.45 -1.72
C VAL A 15 -4.54 20.17 -2.51
N GLY A 16 -5.13 20.02 -3.69
CA GLY A 16 -5.00 18.84 -4.52
C GLY A 16 -3.55 18.55 -4.91
N PHE A 17 -2.84 19.55 -5.43
CA PHE A 17 -1.43 19.38 -5.80
C PHE A 17 -0.49 19.41 -4.59
N GLY A 18 -0.66 20.35 -3.66
CA GLY A 18 0.23 20.50 -2.50
C GLY A 18 0.15 19.30 -1.56
N LEU A 19 -1.04 19.02 -1.02
CA LEU A 19 -1.23 17.88 -0.12
C LEU A 19 -1.11 16.55 -0.88
N GLY A 20 -1.60 16.47 -2.12
CA GLY A 20 -1.44 15.29 -2.96
C GLY A 20 0.02 14.92 -3.22
N ALA A 21 0.87 15.89 -3.58
CA ALA A 21 2.30 15.67 -3.78
C ALA A 21 3.02 15.28 -2.49
N LEU A 22 2.67 15.91 -1.36
CA LEU A 22 3.21 15.53 -0.06
C LEU A 22 2.88 14.07 0.29
N LEU A 23 1.62 13.68 0.15
CA LEU A 23 1.20 12.30 0.42
C LEU A 23 1.82 11.31 -0.58
N ALA A 24 2.00 11.70 -1.85
CA ALA A 24 2.70 10.87 -2.83
C ALA A 24 4.16 10.63 -2.42
N GLY A 25 4.85 11.67 -1.93
CA GLY A 25 6.20 11.54 -1.37
C GLY A 25 6.25 10.61 -0.16
N ILE A 26 5.29 10.75 0.78
CA ILE A 26 5.18 9.84 1.94
C ILE A 26 4.90 8.41 1.48
N ALA A 27 3.97 8.19 0.56
CA ALA A 27 3.67 6.87 0.01
C ALA A 27 4.90 6.23 -0.64
N LEU A 28 5.69 7.03 -1.37
CA LEU A 28 6.94 6.58 -1.98
C LEU A 28 7.98 6.17 -0.93
N LEU A 29 8.15 6.96 0.13
CA LEU A 29 9.03 6.62 1.24
C LEU A 29 8.57 5.32 1.92
N MET A 30 7.27 5.21 2.23
CA MET A 30 6.71 3.99 2.83
C MET A 30 6.92 2.78 1.92
N TYR A 31 6.71 2.92 0.61
CA TYR A 31 6.97 1.87 -0.38
C TYR A 31 8.44 1.44 -0.37
N LEU A 32 9.36 2.40 -0.35
CA LEU A 32 10.80 2.13 -0.34
C LEU A 32 11.24 1.42 0.96
N PHE A 33 10.67 1.79 2.10
CA PHE A 33 10.95 1.17 3.39
C PHE A 33 10.26 -0.19 3.60
N ASP A 34 9.12 -0.44 2.94
CA ASP A 34 8.40 -1.73 3.04
C ASP A 34 9.23 -2.89 2.48
N GLY A 35 10.10 -2.60 1.50
CA GLY A 35 11.09 -3.53 0.95
C GLY A 35 10.50 -4.52 -0.06
N THR A 36 11.34 -5.44 -0.51
CA THR A 36 10.97 -6.46 -1.51
C THR A 36 10.39 -7.71 -0.84
N TRP A 37 9.12 -7.98 -1.15
CA TRP A 37 8.38 -9.15 -0.69
C TRP A 37 8.25 -10.16 -1.85
N VAL A 38 8.76 -11.37 -1.64
CA VAL A 38 8.83 -12.42 -2.66
C VAL A 38 7.78 -13.50 -2.34
N PRO A 39 6.95 -13.90 -3.32
CA PRO A 39 6.00 -14.99 -3.12
C PRO A 39 6.72 -16.34 -3.00
N THR A 40 6.29 -17.17 -2.06
CA THR A 40 6.72 -18.56 -1.93
C THR A 40 5.59 -19.40 -1.33
N ARG A 41 5.68 -20.71 -1.50
CA ARG A 41 4.71 -21.64 -0.93
C ARG A 41 5.25 -22.19 0.38
N GLY A 42 4.55 -21.89 1.48
CA GLY A 42 4.88 -22.37 2.82
C GLY A 42 4.07 -23.61 3.19
N VAL A 43 4.71 -24.52 3.92
CA VAL A 43 4.09 -25.67 4.56
C VAL A 43 3.69 -25.29 5.98
N LEU A 44 2.47 -25.62 6.38
CA LEU A 44 1.93 -25.34 7.70
C LEU A 44 2.18 -26.54 8.61
N GLU A 45 2.94 -26.34 9.67
CA GLU A 45 3.25 -27.37 10.66
C GLU A 45 2.60 -27.00 12.00
N THR A 46 2.00 -27.99 12.65
CA THR A 46 1.45 -27.85 14.00
C THR A 46 2.49 -28.38 14.98
N ILE A 47 2.94 -27.53 15.89
CA ILE A 47 3.90 -27.87 16.95
C ILE A 47 3.23 -27.76 18.32
N GLU A 48 3.90 -28.25 19.38
CA GLU A 48 3.38 -28.22 20.76
C GLU A 48 3.01 -26.81 21.25
N HIS A 49 3.61 -25.76 20.69
CA HIS A 49 3.42 -24.37 21.09
C HIS A 49 2.67 -23.50 20.06
N GLY A 50 1.92 -24.12 19.15
CA GLY A 50 1.09 -23.41 18.18
C GLY A 50 1.34 -23.84 16.74
N ARG A 51 0.98 -22.99 15.78
CA ARG A 51 1.17 -23.30 14.36
C ARG A 51 2.28 -22.42 13.77
N LEU A 52 3.13 -23.02 12.96
CA LEU A 52 4.19 -22.33 12.24
C LEU A 52 4.05 -22.56 10.74
N VAL A 53 4.62 -21.66 9.95
CA VAL A 53 4.83 -21.85 8.52
C VAL A 53 6.31 -21.98 8.24
N ARG A 54 6.65 -22.98 7.43
CA ARG A 54 8.01 -23.27 6.96
C ARG A 54 8.08 -23.11 5.45
N TRP A 55 9.14 -22.48 4.97
CA TRP A 55 9.35 -22.28 3.53
C TRP A 55 10.84 -22.30 3.19
N PHE A 56 11.11 -22.48 1.90
CA PHE A 56 12.43 -22.33 1.31
C PHE A 56 12.53 -20.93 0.69
N ASP A 57 13.64 -20.23 0.94
CA ASP A 57 13.97 -18.99 0.24
C ASP A 57 14.58 -19.27 -1.15
N GLU A 58 14.81 -18.20 -1.91
CA GLU A 58 15.45 -18.22 -3.24
C GLU A 58 16.84 -18.91 -3.24
N ASP A 59 17.52 -18.94 -2.10
CA ASP A 59 18.85 -19.56 -1.93
C ASP A 59 18.76 -21.02 -1.41
N GLY A 60 17.54 -21.53 -1.22
CA GLY A 60 17.27 -22.89 -0.71
C GLY A 60 17.41 -23.03 0.81
N ASN A 61 17.55 -21.95 1.56
CA ASN A 61 17.58 -22.02 3.02
C ASN A 61 16.16 -22.20 3.58
N VAL A 62 16.08 -23.00 4.63
CA VAL A 62 14.83 -23.19 5.38
C VAL A 62 14.62 -22.01 6.31
N ASN A 63 13.43 -21.41 6.21
CA ASN A 63 12.97 -20.36 7.08
C ASN A 63 11.65 -20.77 7.74
N GLU A 64 11.39 -20.22 8.92
CA GLU A 64 10.17 -20.49 9.69
C GLU A 64 9.65 -19.22 10.38
N ALA A 65 8.34 -19.17 10.58
CA ALA A 65 7.67 -18.11 11.31
C ALA A 65 6.43 -18.65 12.03
N HIS A 66 6.27 -18.25 13.28
CA HIS A 66 5.06 -18.56 14.07
C HIS A 66 3.88 -17.74 13.55
N LEU A 67 2.72 -18.38 13.47
CA LEU A 67 1.48 -17.72 13.05
C LEU A 67 0.90 -16.92 14.22
N SER A 68 0.38 -15.73 13.92
CA SER A 68 -0.49 -15.03 14.87
C SER A 68 -1.88 -15.68 14.89
N HIS A 69 -2.64 -15.47 15.96
CA HIS A 69 -4.00 -16.01 16.11
C HIS A 69 -4.92 -15.65 14.92
N ASP A 70 -4.78 -14.47 14.34
CA ASP A 70 -5.58 -14.05 13.18
C ASP A 70 -5.16 -14.79 11.90
N GLN A 71 -3.87 -15.05 11.72
CA GLN A 71 -3.35 -15.82 10.59
C GLN A 71 -3.74 -17.29 10.71
N GLU A 72 -3.73 -17.86 11.92
CA GLU A 72 -4.20 -19.22 12.18
C GLU A 72 -5.66 -19.39 11.77
N ARG A 73 -6.54 -18.45 12.13
CA ARG A 73 -7.95 -18.47 11.69
C ARG A 73 -8.08 -18.38 10.17
N ALA A 74 -7.30 -17.51 9.52
CA ALA A 74 -7.33 -17.36 8.06
C ALA A 74 -6.81 -18.60 7.30
N LEU A 75 -5.98 -19.41 7.95
CA LEU A 75 -5.32 -20.60 7.40
C LEU A 75 -5.84 -21.91 7.99
N ALA A 76 -6.95 -21.85 8.73
CA ALA A 76 -7.57 -23.02 9.34
C ALA A 76 -7.91 -24.09 8.27
N GLY A 77 -7.55 -25.34 8.54
CA GLY A 77 -7.81 -26.48 7.64
C GLY A 77 -6.96 -26.55 6.37
N LYS A 78 -5.96 -25.68 6.21
CA LYS A 78 -4.99 -25.74 5.09
C LYS A 78 -3.66 -26.31 5.54
N ASP A 79 -3.03 -27.15 4.74
CA ASP A 79 -1.67 -27.68 5.02
C ASP A 79 -0.56 -26.88 4.33
N MET A 80 -0.93 -26.08 3.33
CA MET A 80 -0.01 -25.19 2.62
C MET A 80 -0.67 -23.84 2.35
N ALA A 81 0.15 -22.80 2.27
CA ALA A 81 -0.30 -21.44 1.95
C ALA A 81 0.72 -20.69 1.11
N ASP A 82 0.22 -19.85 0.21
CA ASP A 82 1.06 -18.85 -0.46
C ASP A 82 1.35 -17.73 0.54
N ILE A 83 2.63 -17.50 0.78
CA ILE A 83 3.13 -16.49 1.70
C ILE A 83 4.11 -15.57 0.97
N PHE A 84 4.31 -14.39 1.53
CA PHE A 84 5.29 -13.43 1.07
C PHE A 84 6.33 -13.25 2.16
N TYR A 85 7.60 -13.49 1.85
CA TYR A 85 8.71 -13.25 2.77
C TYR A 85 9.56 -12.07 2.29
N ARG A 86 10.24 -11.40 3.21
CA ARG A 86 11.12 -10.29 2.87
C ARG A 86 12.49 -10.80 2.44
N ARG A 87 12.96 -10.40 1.25
CA ARG A 87 14.31 -10.75 0.78
C ARG A 87 15.37 -10.24 1.77
N GLY A 88 16.27 -11.12 2.21
CA GLY A 88 17.33 -10.83 3.19
C GLY A 88 16.86 -10.67 4.65
N GLY A 89 15.57 -10.89 4.96
CA GLY A 89 15.05 -10.86 6.32
C GLY A 89 14.67 -12.25 6.83
N ARG A 90 15.15 -12.62 8.01
CA ARG A 90 14.76 -13.90 8.66
C ARG A 90 13.45 -13.75 9.44
N GLY A 91 12.60 -14.79 9.39
CA GLY A 91 11.46 -14.96 10.29
C GLY A 91 10.29 -13.97 10.14
N ARG A 92 10.22 -13.19 9.05
CA ARG A 92 9.08 -12.30 8.77
C ARG A 92 8.34 -12.74 7.52
N MET A 93 7.04 -12.98 7.66
CA MET A 93 6.15 -13.34 6.57
C MET A 93 4.84 -12.55 6.62
N ARG A 94 4.21 -12.41 5.45
CA ARG A 94 2.88 -11.79 5.27
C ARG A 94 2.02 -12.70 4.40
N LEU A 95 0.72 -12.68 4.63
CA LEU A 95 -0.26 -13.40 3.79
C LEU A 95 -0.73 -12.58 2.58
N SER A 96 -0.35 -11.29 2.52
CA SER A 96 -0.67 -10.39 1.42
C SER A 96 0.60 -9.79 0.84
N GLN A 97 0.60 -9.62 -0.49
CA GLN A 97 1.76 -9.14 -1.25
C GLN A 97 2.18 -7.70 -0.89
N GLY A 98 1.23 -6.82 -0.58
CA GLY A 98 1.48 -5.40 -0.33
C GLY A 98 1.09 -4.95 1.07
N SER A 99 1.76 -3.91 1.56
CA SER A 99 1.35 -3.19 2.76
C SER A 99 0.03 -2.44 2.51
N PRO A 100 -1.05 -2.75 3.26
CA PRO A 100 -2.32 -2.02 3.14
C PRO A 100 -2.17 -0.52 3.38
N GLY A 101 -1.24 -0.13 4.27
CA GLY A 101 -0.95 1.27 4.57
C GLY A 101 -0.36 2.03 3.38
N VAL A 102 0.62 1.43 2.68
CA VAL A 102 1.21 2.04 1.46
C VAL A 102 0.12 2.25 0.41
N ARG A 103 -0.72 1.24 0.19
CA ARG A 103 -1.81 1.31 -0.80
C ARG A 103 -2.83 2.40 -0.44
N ALA A 104 -3.23 2.50 0.82
CA ALA A 104 -4.19 3.51 1.27
C ALA A 104 -3.65 4.94 1.07
N VAL A 105 -2.41 5.20 1.49
CA VAL A 105 -1.80 6.53 1.34
C VAL A 105 -1.57 6.87 -0.13
N ALA A 106 -1.13 5.90 -0.94
CA ALA A 106 -0.98 6.10 -2.39
C ALA A 106 -2.31 6.43 -3.08
N LEU A 107 -3.40 5.73 -2.75
CA LEU A 107 -4.72 6.01 -3.30
C LEU A 107 -5.23 7.40 -2.91
N LEU A 108 -5.00 7.82 -1.65
CA LEU A 108 -5.37 9.16 -1.19
C LEU A 108 -4.57 10.24 -1.92
N ALA A 109 -3.26 10.04 -2.10
CA ALA A 109 -2.40 10.93 -2.86
C ALA A 109 -2.89 11.09 -4.30
N VAL A 110 -3.19 9.97 -4.98
CA VAL A 110 -3.74 9.98 -6.35
C VAL A 110 -5.08 10.70 -6.40
N GLY A 111 -5.96 10.48 -5.43
CA GLY A 111 -7.26 11.17 -5.36
C GLY A 111 -7.13 12.69 -5.24
N LEU A 112 -6.21 13.17 -4.39
CA LEU A 112 -5.94 14.60 -4.24
C LEU A 112 -5.30 15.21 -5.50
N LEU A 113 -4.34 14.52 -6.10
CA LEU A 113 -3.73 14.98 -7.35
C LEU A 113 -4.75 15.06 -8.48
N ALA A 114 -5.65 14.07 -8.58
CA ALA A 114 -6.75 14.09 -9.54
C ALA A 114 -7.70 15.28 -9.29
N LEU A 115 -8.04 15.57 -8.03
CA LEU A 115 -8.84 16.75 -7.67
C LEU A 115 -8.13 18.05 -8.08
N GLY A 116 -6.83 18.17 -7.83
CA GLY A 116 -6.03 19.32 -8.24
C GLY A 116 -6.03 19.50 -9.76
N LEU A 117 -5.88 18.40 -10.50
CA LEU A 117 -5.92 18.40 -11.97
C LEU A 117 -7.28 18.85 -12.51
N VAL A 118 -8.39 18.32 -11.97
CA VAL A 118 -9.74 18.75 -12.36
C VAL A 118 -9.94 20.24 -12.09
N SER A 119 -9.44 20.72 -10.95
CA SER A 119 -9.51 22.15 -10.58
C SER A 119 -8.72 23.01 -11.56
N LEU A 120 -7.52 22.58 -11.95
CA LEU A 120 -6.71 23.28 -12.95
C LEU A 120 -7.42 23.37 -14.31
N ILE A 121 -8.02 22.27 -14.77
CA ILE A 121 -8.79 22.25 -16.03
C ILE A 121 -9.98 23.20 -15.94
N LEU A 122 -10.73 23.18 -14.83
CA LEU A 122 -11.85 24.09 -14.61
C LEU A 122 -11.40 25.56 -14.62
N SER A 123 -10.27 25.86 -13.97
CA SER A 123 -9.67 27.20 -13.99
C SER A 123 -9.40 27.68 -15.41
N TRP A 124 -8.81 26.84 -16.26
CA TRP A 124 -8.58 27.17 -17.66
C TRP A 124 -9.87 27.35 -18.45
N VAL A 125 -10.85 26.47 -18.27
CA VAL A 125 -12.16 26.60 -18.94
C VAL A 125 -12.83 27.91 -18.57
N LEU A 126 -12.82 28.28 -17.29
CA LEU A 126 -13.40 29.55 -16.82
C LEU A 126 -12.64 30.76 -17.38
N LEU A 127 -11.31 30.68 -17.48
CA LEU A 127 -10.49 31.73 -18.09
C LEU A 127 -10.90 31.96 -19.56
N PHE A 128 -11.01 30.91 -20.36
CA PHE A 128 -11.37 31.01 -21.77
C PHE A 128 -12.86 31.30 -22.01
N ALA A 129 -13.75 30.92 -21.09
CA ALA A 129 -15.18 31.25 -21.20
C ALA A 129 -15.47 32.73 -20.88
N ARG A 130 -14.56 33.40 -20.16
CA ARG A 130 -14.69 34.81 -19.75
C ARG A 130 -13.83 35.78 -20.56
N GLY A 131 -12.74 35.30 -21.18
CA GLY A 131 -11.92 36.03 -22.14
C GLY A 131 -12.56 36.06 -23.52
#